data_AF-A0A843MDM8-F1
#
_entry.id   AF-A0A843MDM8-F1
#
_cell.length_a   1.000
_cell.length_b   1.000
_cell.length_c   1.000
_cell.angle_alpha   90.00
_cell.angle_beta   90.00
_cell.angle_gamma   90.00
#
_symmetry.space_group_name_H-M   'P 1'
#
loop_
_entity.id
_entity.type
_entity.pdbx_description
1 polymer ?
#
loop_
_entity_poly.entity_id
_entity_poly.type
_entity_poly.pdbx_seq_one_letter_code
_entity_poly.pdbx_strand_id
1 'polypeptide(L)'
;MADFVSKSVVKSAERELATPLAGKAVLNTIVGNILADNPWGCTPYTSGGETFPAVAKSSEYYSGAVIYENNDGKQVGRISVRSPASGAFDTIIATILADNTIETAMGGTPSHDSSEDGYSITLKCHAANGELYNVTFKRDKVSISSYESDSILTTVETWADTVSELA
;
A
#
# COMPACT_ATOMS: atom_id res chain seq x y z
N MET A 1 7.77 13.61 43.68
CA MET A 1 7.16 12.35 43.22
C MET A 1 6.82 12.56 41.76
N ALA A 2 7.38 11.76 40.85
CA ALA A 2 7.02 11.87 39.44
C ALA A 2 5.65 11.22 39.26
N ASP A 3 4.69 11.97 38.72
CA ASP A 3 3.33 11.49 38.45
C ASP A 3 3.21 11.10 36.97
N PHE A 4 2.34 10.14 36.67
CA PHE A 4 2.07 9.75 35.30
C PHE A 4 1.14 10.77 34.66
N VAL A 5 1.54 11.36 33.53
CA VAL A 5 0.68 12.23 32.71
C VAL A 5 0.08 11.39 31.59
N SER A 6 -1.23 11.46 31.43
CA SER A 6 -1.91 10.79 30.31
C SER A 6 -1.45 11.37 28.98
N LYS A 7 -1.12 10.48 28.03
CA LYS A 7 -0.91 10.85 26.63
C LYS A 7 -2.23 10.81 25.89
N SER A 8 -2.24 11.40 24.70
CA SER A 8 -3.40 11.34 23.83
C SER A 8 -3.76 9.91 23.43
N VAL A 9 -5.07 9.65 23.30
CA VAL A 9 -5.61 8.35 22.89
C VAL A 9 -5.84 8.36 21.40
N VAL A 10 -4.98 7.65 20.67
CA VAL A 10 -5.11 7.47 19.23
C VAL A 10 -5.97 6.25 18.89
N LYS A 11 -6.66 6.33 17.75
CA LYS A 11 -7.59 5.32 17.23
C LYS A 11 -7.06 4.71 15.93
N SER A 12 -7.69 3.61 15.55
CA SER A 12 -7.52 2.96 14.26
C SER A 12 -8.85 2.41 13.77
N ALA A 13 -9.06 2.44 12.47
CA ALA A 13 -10.21 1.86 11.79
C ALA A 13 -9.76 1.11 10.53
N GLU A 14 -10.54 0.13 10.10
CA GLU A 14 -10.33 -0.54 8.81
C GLU A 14 -11.65 -0.69 8.07
N ARG A 15 -11.56 -0.58 6.74
CA ARG A 15 -12.60 -0.88 5.77
C ARG A 15 -12.10 -2.06 4.95
N GLU A 16 -12.69 -3.23 5.18
CA GLU A 16 -12.54 -4.37 4.28
C GLU A 16 -13.30 -4.10 2.98
N LEU A 17 -12.66 -4.39 1.84
CA LEU A 17 -13.26 -4.19 0.52
C LEU A 17 -14.11 -5.41 0.16
N ALA A 18 -15.31 -5.18 -0.36
CA ALA A 18 -16.18 -6.27 -0.79
C ALA A 18 -15.56 -7.07 -1.96
N THR A 19 -14.81 -6.37 -2.81
CA THR A 19 -14.01 -6.97 -3.89
C THR A 19 -12.58 -6.48 -3.77
N PRO A 20 -11.57 -7.36 -3.73
CA PRO A 20 -10.18 -6.93 -3.76
C PRO A 20 -9.88 -6.09 -4.99
N LEU A 21 -9.05 -5.07 -4.82
CA LEU A 21 -8.58 -4.23 -5.93
C LEU A 21 -8.05 -5.12 -7.07
N ALA A 22 -8.38 -4.78 -8.31
CA ALA A 22 -8.06 -5.61 -9.48
C ALA A 22 -6.53 -5.78 -9.69
N GLY A 23 -5.74 -4.85 -9.16
CA GLY A 23 -4.29 -4.96 -9.13
C GLY A 23 -3.62 -3.66 -8.73
N LYS A 24 -2.28 -3.67 -8.74
CA LYS A 24 -1.46 -2.52 -8.34
C LYS A 24 -1.68 -1.26 -9.19
N ALA A 25 -2.16 -1.39 -10.43
CA ALA A 25 -2.44 -0.24 -11.30
C ALA A 25 -3.61 0.60 -10.76
N VAL A 26 -4.67 -0.05 -10.28
CA VAL A 26 -5.82 0.60 -9.64
C VAL A 26 -5.37 1.29 -8.36
N LEU A 27 -4.61 0.59 -7.50
CA LEU A 27 -4.06 1.19 -6.29
C LEU A 27 -3.24 2.44 -6.58
N ASN A 28 -2.32 2.37 -7.55
CA ASN A 28 -1.46 3.50 -7.91
C ASN A 28 -2.26 4.69 -8.44
N THR A 29 -3.36 4.44 -9.15
CA THR A 29 -4.27 5.49 -9.62
C THR A 29 -4.97 6.17 -8.43
N ILE A 30 -5.53 5.40 -7.51
CA ILE A 30 -6.17 5.94 -6.28
C ILE A 30 -5.18 6.79 -5.49
N VAL A 31 -3.98 6.27 -5.24
CA VAL A 31 -2.93 7.00 -4.50
C VAL A 31 -2.48 8.25 -5.24
N GLY A 32 -2.32 8.18 -6.57
CA GLY A 32 -1.97 9.33 -7.40
C GLY A 32 -3.00 10.45 -7.30
N ASN A 33 -4.29 10.10 -7.37
CA ASN A 33 -5.38 11.07 -7.24
C ASN A 33 -5.40 11.73 -5.85
N ILE A 34 -5.17 10.97 -4.76
CA ILE A 34 -5.10 11.54 -3.41
C ILE A 34 -3.96 12.56 -3.29
N LEU A 35 -2.78 12.22 -3.83
CA LEU A 35 -1.61 13.10 -3.77
C LEU A 35 -1.79 14.37 -4.61
N ALA A 36 -2.53 14.28 -5.73
CA ALA A 36 -2.79 15.40 -6.62
C ALA A 36 -3.90 16.32 -6.10
N ASP A 37 -5.02 15.74 -5.68
CA ASP A 37 -6.25 16.47 -5.40
C ASP A 37 -6.43 16.80 -3.91
N ASN A 38 -5.69 16.11 -3.02
CA ASN A 38 -5.79 16.25 -1.57
C ASN A 38 -7.24 16.26 -1.06
N PRO A 39 -8.02 15.18 -1.33
CA PRO A 39 -9.45 15.15 -1.05
C PRO A 39 -9.78 15.24 0.45
N TRP A 40 -8.80 14.98 1.32
CA TRP A 40 -8.95 15.01 2.77
C TRP A 40 -8.69 16.40 3.38
N GLY A 41 -8.36 17.41 2.56
CA GLY A 41 -8.10 18.77 3.04
C GLY A 41 -6.91 18.86 3.99
N CYS A 42 -5.90 18.02 3.79
CA CYS A 42 -4.69 18.04 4.61
C CYS A 42 -3.88 19.32 4.35
N THR A 43 -3.06 19.74 5.32
CA THR A 43 -2.30 20.98 5.24
C THR A 43 -0.80 20.72 5.39
N PRO A 44 0.09 21.43 4.66
CA PRO A 44 1.53 21.34 4.90
C PRO A 44 1.88 21.70 6.34
N TYR A 45 2.96 21.14 6.87
CA TYR A 45 3.39 21.37 8.25
C TYR A 45 4.90 21.48 8.38
N THR A 46 5.35 22.22 9.40
CA THR A 46 6.78 22.37 9.69
C THR A 46 7.16 21.57 10.91
N SER A 47 8.19 20.74 10.81
CA SER A 47 8.74 19.98 11.93
C SER A 47 10.25 19.93 11.82
N GLY A 48 10.96 20.19 12.93
CA GLY A 48 12.42 20.21 12.93
C GLY A 48 13.07 21.25 12.01
N GLY A 49 12.35 22.31 11.64
CA GLY A 49 12.82 23.33 10.68
C GLY A 49 12.60 22.98 9.21
N GLU A 50 12.07 21.80 8.89
CA GLU A 50 11.73 21.38 7.53
C GLU A 50 10.22 21.46 7.28
N THR A 51 9.84 21.87 6.06
CA THR A 51 8.43 21.90 5.63
C THR A 51 8.09 20.60 4.92
N PHE A 52 7.11 19.88 5.46
CA PHE A 52 6.56 18.65 4.89
C PHE A 52 5.28 18.96 4.11
N PRO A 53 4.99 18.20 3.04
CA PRO A 53 3.75 18.35 2.29
C PRO A 53 2.54 17.89 3.10
N ALA A 54 1.35 18.31 2.66
CA ALA A 54 0.07 17.97 3.29
C ALA A 54 -0.19 16.46 3.38
N VAL A 55 0.07 15.76 2.27
CA VAL A 55 -0.03 14.31 2.13
C VAL A 55 1.25 13.80 1.50
N ALA A 56 1.82 12.74 2.04
CA ALA A 56 3.02 12.10 1.49
C ALA A 56 2.94 10.58 1.58
N LYS A 57 3.57 9.88 0.63
CA LYS A 57 3.86 8.45 0.81
C LYS A 57 4.88 8.27 1.93
N SER A 58 4.51 7.53 2.98
CA SER A 58 5.41 7.17 4.08
C SER A 58 6.07 5.81 3.87
N SER A 59 5.36 4.88 3.24
CA SER A 59 5.91 3.60 2.81
C SER A 59 5.16 3.03 1.62
N GLU A 60 5.85 2.24 0.81
CA GLU A 60 5.32 1.59 -0.39
C GLU A 60 6.04 0.24 -0.60
N TYR A 61 5.26 -0.81 -0.82
CA TYR A 61 5.77 -2.15 -1.12
C TYR A 61 4.86 -2.89 -2.09
N TYR A 62 5.47 -3.67 -2.96
CA TYR A 62 4.83 -4.65 -3.84
C TYR A 62 5.50 -5.99 -3.63
N SER A 63 4.70 -7.05 -3.61
CA SER A 63 5.17 -8.41 -3.48
C SER A 63 4.45 -9.32 -4.46
N GLY A 64 5.12 -10.39 -4.86
CA GLY A 64 4.57 -11.40 -5.75
C GLY A 64 5.53 -12.59 -5.84
N ALA A 65 5.23 -13.54 -6.70
CA ALA A 65 6.07 -14.72 -6.87
C ALA A 65 6.16 -15.15 -8.34
N VAL A 66 7.33 -15.64 -8.72
CA VAL A 66 7.49 -16.44 -9.94
C VAL A 66 7.55 -17.90 -9.51
N ILE A 67 6.64 -18.70 -10.03
CA ILE A 67 6.61 -20.15 -9.84
C ILE A 67 7.25 -20.84 -11.04
N TYR A 68 7.80 -22.02 -10.82
CA TYR A 68 8.40 -22.84 -11.87
C TYR A 68 7.66 -24.16 -11.90
N GLU A 69 7.12 -24.54 -13.06
CA GLU A 69 6.33 -25.75 -13.22
C GLU A 69 7.02 -26.73 -14.17
N ASN A 70 7.01 -28.02 -13.83
CA ASN A 70 7.52 -29.05 -14.73
C ASN A 70 6.50 -29.37 -15.85
N ASN A 71 6.86 -30.29 -16.74
CA ASN A 71 5.99 -30.72 -17.85
C ASN A 71 4.66 -31.37 -17.41
N ASP A 72 4.54 -31.80 -16.15
CA ASP A 72 3.31 -32.36 -15.57
C ASP A 72 2.43 -31.27 -14.92
N GLY A 73 2.83 -29.99 -14.99
CA GLY A 73 2.16 -28.88 -14.31
C GLY A 73 2.37 -28.87 -12.80
N LYS A 74 3.39 -29.57 -12.28
CA LYS A 74 3.73 -29.53 -10.86
C LYS A 74 4.72 -28.41 -10.60
N GLN A 75 4.44 -27.60 -9.58
CA GLN A 75 5.37 -26.63 -9.08
C GLN A 75 6.65 -27.31 -8.54
N VAL A 76 7.78 -26.97 -9.12
CA VAL A 76 9.13 -27.45 -8.75
C VAL A 76 10.01 -26.35 -8.15
N GLY A 77 9.62 -25.08 -8.30
CA GLY A 77 10.36 -23.95 -7.75
C GLY A 77 9.48 -22.73 -7.48
N ARG A 78 10.00 -21.79 -6.67
CA ARG A 78 9.36 -20.50 -6.36
C ARG A 78 10.41 -19.46 -6.02
N ILE A 79 10.29 -18.28 -6.59
CA ILE A 79 11.03 -17.08 -6.20
C ILE A 79 10.02 -16.03 -5.75
N SER A 80 10.10 -15.62 -4.49
CA SER A 80 9.30 -14.50 -3.97
C SER A 80 10.04 -13.19 -4.15
N VAL A 81 9.31 -12.17 -4.60
CA VAL A 81 9.83 -10.82 -4.84
C VAL A 81 9.16 -9.86 -3.88
N ARG A 82 9.94 -8.91 -3.35
CA ARG A 82 9.42 -7.73 -2.66
C ARG A 82 10.18 -6.50 -3.14
N SER A 83 9.45 -5.50 -3.59
CA SER A 83 10.01 -4.30 -4.23
C SER A 83 9.48 -3.03 -3.58
N PRO A 84 10.30 -1.96 -3.49
CA PRO A 84 9.90 -0.69 -2.88
C PRO A 84 9.07 0.21 -3.82
N ALA A 85 8.91 -0.19 -5.09
CA ALA A 85 8.21 0.60 -6.11
C ALA A 85 7.57 -0.31 -7.17
N SER A 86 6.47 0.17 -7.76
CA SER A 86 5.67 -0.58 -8.74
C SER A 86 6.49 -0.96 -9.97
N GLY A 87 7.27 -0.03 -10.52
CA GLY A 87 8.12 -0.28 -11.69
C GLY A 87 9.32 -1.20 -11.40
N ALA A 88 9.86 -1.14 -10.16
CA ALA A 88 10.91 -2.08 -9.74
C ALA A 88 10.37 -3.51 -9.66
N PHE A 89 9.13 -3.67 -9.18
CA PHE A 89 8.44 -4.97 -9.17
C PHE A 89 8.31 -5.56 -10.59
N ASP A 90 7.79 -4.77 -11.55
CA ASP A 90 7.64 -5.23 -12.94
C ASP A 90 8.98 -5.62 -13.55
N THR A 91 10.00 -4.80 -13.32
CA THR A 91 11.35 -5.06 -13.83
C THR A 91 11.91 -6.36 -13.27
N ILE A 92 11.76 -6.60 -11.97
CA ILE A 92 12.29 -7.80 -11.31
C ILE A 92 11.54 -9.05 -11.80
N ILE A 93 10.20 -9.01 -11.85
CA ILE A 93 9.41 -10.13 -12.37
C ILE A 93 9.81 -10.45 -13.81
N ALA A 94 9.86 -9.44 -14.69
CA ALA A 94 10.27 -9.64 -16.09
C ALA A 94 11.70 -10.18 -16.22
N THR A 95 12.61 -9.73 -15.36
CA THR A 95 14.00 -10.21 -15.34
C THR A 95 14.07 -11.69 -14.96
N ILE A 96 13.34 -12.10 -13.91
CA ILE A 96 13.31 -13.49 -13.47
C ILE A 96 12.68 -14.40 -14.53
N LEU A 97 11.57 -13.97 -15.15
CA LEU A 97 10.88 -14.73 -16.20
C LEU A 97 11.75 -14.94 -17.45
N ALA A 98 12.71 -14.05 -17.72
CA ALA A 98 13.60 -14.11 -18.88
C ALA A 98 14.95 -14.80 -18.61
N ASP A 99 15.21 -15.24 -17.37
CA ASP A 99 16.51 -15.82 -16.99
C ASP A 99 16.55 -17.34 -17.20
N ASN A 100 17.08 -17.74 -18.36
CA ASN A 100 17.27 -19.15 -18.72
C ASN A 100 18.18 -19.93 -17.75
N THR A 101 19.09 -19.25 -17.03
CA THR A 101 19.97 -19.91 -16.06
C THR A 101 19.16 -20.34 -14.84
N ILE A 102 18.28 -19.46 -14.36
CA ILE A 102 17.37 -19.77 -13.27
C ILE A 102 16.36 -20.83 -13.71
N GLU A 103 15.79 -20.72 -14.91
CA GLU A 103 14.88 -21.75 -15.47
C GLU A 103 15.52 -23.14 -15.45
N THR A 104 16.73 -23.26 -15.98
CA THR A 104 17.48 -24.52 -16.03
C THR A 104 17.78 -25.05 -14.61
N ALA A 105 18.16 -24.15 -13.68
CA ALA A 105 18.47 -24.53 -12.31
C ALA A 105 17.23 -24.98 -11.52
N MET A 106 16.07 -24.39 -11.79
CA MET A 106 14.79 -24.74 -11.16
C MET A 106 14.16 -25.99 -11.79
N GLY A 107 14.50 -26.32 -13.04
CA GLY A 107 14.02 -27.52 -13.73
C GLY A 107 12.55 -27.45 -14.16
N GLY A 108 12.03 -26.26 -14.42
CA GLY A 108 10.65 -26.03 -14.86
C GLY A 108 10.49 -24.67 -15.55
N THR A 109 9.37 -24.45 -16.23
CA THR A 109 9.08 -23.20 -16.94
C THR A 109 8.57 -22.14 -15.97
N PRO A 110 9.12 -20.90 -16.00
CA PRO A 110 8.69 -19.84 -15.10
C PRO A 110 7.34 -19.23 -15.50
N SER A 111 6.51 -18.92 -14.52
CA SER A 111 5.29 -18.12 -14.68
C SER A 111 5.08 -17.19 -13.48
N HIS A 112 4.55 -15.98 -13.72
CA HIS A 112 4.23 -15.05 -12.65
C HIS A 112 2.88 -15.41 -12.03
N ASP A 113 2.89 -15.77 -10.75
CA ASP A 113 1.69 -15.99 -9.96
C ASP A 113 1.09 -14.65 -9.49
N SER A 114 0.37 -14.00 -10.41
CA SER A 114 -0.32 -12.72 -10.14
C SER A 114 -1.47 -12.84 -9.14
N SER A 115 -1.91 -14.06 -8.81
CA SER A 115 -2.98 -14.28 -7.83
C SER A 115 -2.52 -14.00 -6.39
N GLU A 116 -1.22 -14.15 -6.14
CA GLU A 116 -0.57 -13.85 -4.86
C GLU A 116 0.03 -12.44 -4.79
N ASP A 117 -0.18 -11.59 -5.81
CA ASP A 117 0.35 -10.24 -5.82
C ASP A 117 -0.26 -9.40 -4.69
N GLY A 118 0.63 -8.95 -3.82
CA GLY A 118 0.35 -8.08 -2.69
C GLY A 118 0.90 -6.69 -2.90
N TYR A 119 0.19 -5.69 -2.37
CA TYR A 119 0.64 -4.31 -2.40
C TYR A 119 0.18 -3.59 -1.14
N SER A 120 1.01 -2.66 -0.69
CA SER A 120 0.76 -1.84 0.49
C SER A 120 1.36 -0.46 0.27
N ILE A 121 0.53 0.57 0.30
CA ILE A 121 0.97 1.97 0.30
C ILE A 121 0.39 2.65 1.52
N THR A 122 1.24 3.28 2.32
CA THR A 122 0.81 4.13 3.44
C THR A 122 1.03 5.59 3.07
N LEU A 123 -0.04 6.37 3.19
CA LEU A 123 -0.02 7.82 3.12
C LEU A 123 -0.02 8.39 4.53
N LYS A 124 0.89 9.33 4.79
CA LYS A 124 0.90 10.16 6.00
C LYS A 124 0.26 11.49 5.67
N CYS A 125 -0.67 11.89 6.52
CA CYS A 125 -1.50 13.07 6.33
C CYS A 125 -1.42 13.97 7.55
N HIS A 126 -1.37 15.28 7.31
CA HIS A 126 -1.50 16.28 8.35
C HIS A 126 -2.87 16.95 8.23
N ALA A 127 -3.77 16.60 9.13
CA ALA A 127 -5.11 17.14 9.18
C ALA A 127 -5.09 18.65 9.48
N ALA A 128 -6.12 19.37 9.03
CA ALA A 128 -6.25 20.80 9.27
C ALA A 128 -6.27 21.18 10.77
N ASN A 129 -6.62 20.24 11.65
CA ASN A 129 -6.61 20.41 13.10
C ASN A 129 -5.22 20.17 13.75
N GLY A 130 -4.19 19.86 12.96
CA GLY A 130 -2.81 19.61 13.42
C GLY A 130 -2.46 18.15 13.69
N GLU A 131 -3.42 17.22 13.58
CA GLU A 131 -3.17 15.80 13.80
C GLU A 131 -2.42 15.15 12.63
N LEU A 132 -1.53 14.21 12.95
CA LEU A 132 -0.88 13.35 11.96
C LEU A 132 -1.50 11.96 12.00
N TYR A 133 -2.10 11.55 10.90
CA TYR A 133 -2.69 10.21 10.75
C TYR A 133 -2.15 9.51 9.50
N ASN A 134 -2.29 8.18 9.47
CA ASN A 134 -1.90 7.37 8.33
C ASN A 134 -3.11 6.72 7.69
N VAL A 135 -3.13 6.67 6.37
CA VAL A 135 -4.08 5.86 5.57
C VAL A 135 -3.28 4.82 4.80
N THR A 136 -3.51 3.54 5.08
CA THR A 136 -2.84 2.43 4.41
C THR A 136 -3.80 1.72 3.47
N PHE A 137 -3.40 1.60 2.22
CA PHE A 137 -4.13 0.89 1.20
C PHE A 137 -3.46 -0.45 0.93
N LYS A 138 -4.25 -1.52 0.97
CA LYS A 138 -3.86 -2.87 0.58
C LYS A 138 -4.79 -3.39 -0.51
N ARG A 139 -4.56 -4.63 -0.94
CA ARG A 139 -5.38 -5.30 -1.95
C ARG A 139 -6.84 -5.46 -1.54
N ASP A 140 -7.08 -5.76 -0.28
CA ASP A 140 -8.35 -6.20 0.27
C ASP A 140 -8.93 -5.23 1.30
N LYS A 141 -8.18 -4.18 1.69
CA LYS A 141 -8.64 -3.22 2.70
C LYS A 141 -7.94 -1.88 2.64
N VAL A 142 -8.60 -0.91 3.26
CA VAL A 142 -8.05 0.40 3.61
C VAL A 142 -8.07 0.53 5.14
N SER A 143 -6.99 0.99 5.75
CA SER A 143 -6.96 1.25 7.18
C SER A 143 -6.51 2.67 7.49
N ILE A 144 -7.07 3.23 8.55
CA ILE A 144 -6.72 4.55 9.08
C ILE A 144 -6.16 4.33 10.48
N SER A 145 -5.06 5.00 10.83
CA SER A 145 -4.46 4.87 12.15
C SER A 145 -3.88 6.19 12.64
N SER A 146 -3.68 6.30 13.95
CA SER A 146 -3.04 7.45 14.60
C SER A 146 -3.89 8.73 14.61
N TYR A 147 -5.20 8.62 14.36
CA TYR A 147 -6.13 9.75 14.47
C TYR A 147 -6.79 9.77 15.86
N GLU A 148 -7.16 10.93 16.36
CA GLU A 148 -7.89 11.12 17.61
C GLU A 148 -9.31 11.64 17.31
N SER A 149 -9.41 12.61 16.39
CA SER A 149 -10.67 13.21 15.97
C SER A 149 -11.49 12.29 15.05
N ASP A 150 -12.74 12.03 15.42
CA ASP A 150 -13.67 11.25 14.58
C ASP A 150 -14.04 11.98 13.27
N SER A 151 -13.78 13.28 13.19
CA SER A 151 -13.92 14.03 11.93
C SER A 151 -12.93 13.56 10.85
N ILE A 152 -11.75 13.06 11.23
CA ILE A 152 -10.77 12.48 10.31
C ILE A 152 -11.34 11.20 9.71
N LEU A 153 -11.86 10.29 10.53
CA LEU A 153 -12.52 9.07 10.07
C LEU A 153 -13.68 9.40 9.12
N THR A 154 -14.57 10.30 9.53
CA THR A 154 -15.73 10.72 8.72
C THR A 154 -15.30 11.29 7.37
N THR A 155 -14.22 12.09 7.34
CA THR A 155 -13.69 12.70 6.10
C THR A 155 -13.16 11.62 5.15
N VAL A 156 -12.38 10.67 5.65
CA VAL A 156 -11.81 9.59 4.83
C VAL A 156 -12.91 8.63 4.37
N GLU A 157 -13.89 8.31 5.22
CA GLU A 157 -15.05 7.48 4.85
C GLU A 157 -15.88 8.12 3.75
N THR A 158 -16.23 9.40 3.92
CA THR A 158 -17.02 10.15 2.93
C THR A 158 -16.30 10.19 1.58
N TRP A 159 -14.98 10.41 1.58
CA TRP A 159 -14.19 10.33 0.36
C TRP A 159 -14.16 8.91 -0.22
N ALA A 160 -13.92 7.88 0.60
CA ALA A 160 -13.81 6.51 0.15
C ALA A 160 -15.13 6.02 -0.50
N ASP A 161 -16.29 6.49 -0.02
CA ASP A 161 -17.60 6.21 -0.61
C ASP A 161 -17.78 6.80 -2.02
N THR A 162 -16.96 7.79 -2.41
CA THR A 162 -16.94 8.34 -3.78
C THR A 162 -16.05 7.55 -4.73
N VAL A 163 -15.20 6.65 -4.21
CA VAL A 163 -14.27 5.84 -5.00
C VAL A 163 -14.87 4.45 -5.18
N SER A 164 -15.35 4.14 -6.38
CA SER A 164 -16.04 2.88 -6.69
C SER A 164 -15.25 1.62 -6.31
N GLU A 165 -13.93 1.67 -6.43
CA GLU A 165 -13.02 0.57 -6.15
C GLU A 165 -12.80 0.34 -4.65
N LEU A 166 -13.27 1.25 -3.80
CA LEU A 166 -13.18 1.17 -2.33
C LEU A 166 -14.53 0.88 -1.66
N ALA A 167 -15.56 0.55 -2.46
CA ALA A 167 -16.91 0.23 -2.00
C ALA A 167 -17.02 -1.18 -1.40
#